data_AF-A0A068UA07-F1
#
_entry.id   AF-A0A068UA07-F1
#
_cell.length_a   1.000
_cell.length_b   1.000
_cell.length_c   1.000
_cell.angle_alpha   90.00
_cell.angle_beta   90.00
_cell.angle_gamma   90.00
#
_symmetry.space_group_name_H-M   'P 1'
#
loop_
_entity.id
_entity.type
_entity.pdbx_description
1 polymer ?
#
loop_
_entity_poly.entity_id
_entity_poly.type
_entity_poly.pdbx_seq_one_letter_code
_entity_poly.pdbx_strand_id
1 'polypeptide(L)'
;MASSDLETRAKEAFIDDHFELAVDLYSQAISVSPTNAELFADRAQANIKLNNFTEAVADANKAIELDPSMPKAYFRKGLACIKLEEYQTAKTALEVGASLAPGDSRFNNLIKECDQRIAEENGVLPNKSPEAPIVVDTTAAIPKVAEPAISISNQTTSLSSAKPKYRHEYYQKPEQVVVTIFAKGIPAKNVSVDFGEQILSVTIDVPGEDTYTFQPRLFGKIIPANCRYEVLSTKIEICLAKAEAVHWVSLEYSRDNVALQRINVSSGSQRPTYPSSRATKDWDKLEAQMKKEEKDEKLDGDAALNKFFRDIYKDADEDTRRAMMKSFVESNGTVLSTNWKEVGAKKVEGSPPDGMEMKKWEY
;
A
#
# COMPACT_ATOMS: atom_id res chain seq x y z
N MET A 1 14.86 0.12 -29.80
CA MET A 1 13.69 0.81 -30.39
C MET A 1 13.84 2.30 -30.13
N ALA A 2 13.45 3.16 -31.06
CA ALA A 2 13.47 4.61 -30.83
C ALA A 2 12.38 5.00 -29.83
N SER A 3 12.59 6.05 -29.03
CA SER A 3 11.58 6.52 -28.07
C SER A 3 10.25 6.86 -28.75
N SER A 4 10.31 7.38 -29.98
CA SER A 4 9.12 7.73 -30.78
C SER A 4 8.28 6.50 -31.16
N ASP A 5 8.93 5.36 -31.45
CA ASP A 5 8.23 4.10 -31.79
C ASP A 5 7.49 3.53 -30.56
N LEU A 6 8.14 3.57 -29.40
CA LEU A 6 7.53 3.17 -28.13
C LEU A 6 6.35 4.07 -27.76
N GLU A 7 6.47 5.38 -28.00
CA GLU A 7 5.39 6.35 -27.78
C GLU A 7 4.19 6.08 -28.69
N THR A 8 4.39 5.85 -29.98
CA THR A 8 3.30 5.53 -30.92
C THR A 8 2.58 4.26 -30.50
N ARG A 9 3.32 3.19 -30.17
CA ARG A 9 2.73 1.93 -29.68
C ARG A 9 2.00 2.10 -28.35
N ALA A 10 2.50 2.95 -27.45
CA ALA A 10 1.82 3.26 -26.20
C ALA A 10 0.49 4.00 -26.44
N LYS A 11 0.48 4.96 -27.39
CA LYS A 11 -0.73 5.69 -27.80
C LYS A 11 -1.75 4.74 -28.45
N GLU A 12 -1.31 3.80 -29.29
CA GLU A 12 -2.17 2.74 -29.86
C GLU A 12 -2.76 1.84 -28.77
N ALA A 13 -1.91 1.31 -27.87
CA ALA A 13 -2.37 0.49 -26.74
C ALA A 13 -3.39 1.24 -25.86
N PHE A 14 -3.21 2.55 -25.66
CA PHE A 14 -4.16 3.39 -24.93
C PHE A 14 -5.49 3.54 -25.67
N ILE A 15 -5.49 3.68 -27.00
CA ILE A 15 -6.70 3.77 -27.82
C ILE A 15 -7.47 2.44 -27.80
N ASP A 16 -6.75 1.31 -27.75
CA ASP A 16 -7.33 -0.03 -27.65
C ASP A 16 -7.73 -0.43 -26.22
N ASP A 17 -7.76 0.52 -25.28
CA ASP A 17 -8.06 0.32 -23.85
C ASP A 17 -7.12 -0.67 -23.10
N HIS A 18 -5.97 -1.02 -23.68
CA HIS A 18 -4.92 -1.82 -23.03
C HIS A 18 -4.03 -0.92 -22.14
N PHE A 19 -4.61 -0.41 -21.06
CA PHE A 19 -3.98 0.64 -20.25
C PHE A 19 -2.72 0.16 -19.50
N GLU A 20 -2.66 -1.08 -19.03
CA GLU A 20 -1.45 -1.65 -18.40
C GLU A 20 -0.29 -1.69 -19.39
N LEU A 21 -0.55 -2.18 -20.61
CA LEU A 21 0.44 -2.20 -21.68
C LEU A 21 0.87 -0.79 -22.07
N ALA A 22 -0.06 0.17 -22.13
CA ALA A 22 0.26 1.57 -22.38
C ALA A 22 1.22 2.13 -21.31
N VAL A 23 0.96 1.87 -20.02
CA VAL A 23 1.86 2.28 -18.91
C VAL A 23 3.25 1.67 -19.06
N ASP A 24 3.35 0.38 -19.41
CA ASP A 24 4.63 -0.30 -19.60
C ASP A 24 5.41 0.28 -20.78
N LEU A 25 4.74 0.53 -21.91
CA LEU A 25 5.35 1.12 -23.09
C LEU A 25 5.78 2.58 -22.85
N TYR A 26 4.97 3.38 -22.15
CA TYR A 26 5.37 4.72 -21.74
C TYR A 26 6.55 4.69 -20.77
N SER A 27 6.61 3.73 -19.84
CA SER A 27 7.74 3.58 -18.92
C SER A 27 9.04 3.24 -19.67
N GLN A 28 8.95 2.37 -20.68
CA GLN A 28 10.08 2.10 -21.58
C GLN A 28 10.47 3.36 -22.39
N ALA A 29 9.52 4.11 -22.93
CA ALA A 29 9.79 5.35 -23.65
C ALA A 29 10.49 6.38 -22.75
N ILE A 30 10.01 6.54 -21.50
CA ILE A 30 10.60 7.43 -20.49
C ILE A 30 12.05 7.01 -20.16
N SER A 31 12.33 5.71 -20.08
CA SER A 31 13.71 5.23 -19.84
C SER A 31 14.69 5.64 -20.95
N VAL A 32 14.19 5.81 -22.19
CA VAL A 32 14.97 6.27 -23.34
C VAL A 32 15.01 7.80 -23.44
N SER A 33 13.93 8.49 -23.05
CA SER A 33 13.80 9.95 -23.13
C SER A 33 13.22 10.54 -21.85
N PRO A 34 14.02 10.63 -20.76
CA PRO A 34 13.54 10.99 -19.42
C PRO A 34 13.18 12.47 -19.26
N THR A 35 13.47 13.30 -20.27
CA THR A 35 13.18 14.74 -20.28
C THR A 35 11.93 15.10 -21.07
N ASN A 36 11.24 14.13 -21.68
CA ASN A 36 10.03 14.40 -22.45
C ASN A 36 8.80 14.48 -21.53
N ALA A 37 8.32 15.68 -21.27
CA ALA A 37 7.15 15.96 -20.44
C ALA A 37 5.86 15.28 -20.95
N GLU A 38 5.70 15.12 -22.27
CA GLU A 38 4.49 14.54 -22.86
C GLU A 38 4.34 13.06 -22.46
N LEU A 39 5.43 12.31 -22.39
CA LEU A 39 5.41 10.90 -21.98
C LEU A 39 4.90 10.73 -20.55
N PHE A 40 5.32 11.59 -19.63
CA PHE A 40 4.81 11.60 -18.26
C PHE A 40 3.33 11.98 -18.22
N ALA A 41 2.91 13.01 -18.97
CA ALA A 41 1.51 13.42 -19.02
C ALA A 41 0.58 12.35 -19.63
N ASP A 42 1.08 11.57 -20.59
CA ASP A 42 0.34 10.45 -21.18
C ASP A 42 0.33 9.21 -20.28
N ARG A 43 1.44 8.88 -19.63
CA ARG A 43 1.47 7.82 -18.62
C ARG A 43 0.54 8.12 -17.45
N ALA A 44 0.49 9.38 -17.01
CA ALA A 44 -0.48 9.83 -16.01
C ALA A 44 -1.93 9.56 -16.44
N GLN A 45 -2.26 9.77 -17.72
CA GLN A 45 -3.59 9.48 -18.23
C GLN A 45 -3.92 7.99 -18.24
N ALA A 46 -2.96 7.13 -18.59
CA ALA A 46 -3.12 5.67 -18.51
C ALA A 46 -3.30 5.22 -17.05
N ASN A 47 -2.50 5.76 -16.12
CA ASN A 47 -2.64 5.49 -14.69
C ASN A 47 -3.99 5.93 -14.11
N ILE A 48 -4.56 7.06 -14.57
CA ILE A 48 -5.93 7.48 -14.20
C ILE A 48 -6.97 6.44 -14.64
N LYS A 49 -6.81 5.85 -15.84
CA LYS A 49 -7.72 4.81 -16.35
C LYS A 49 -7.63 3.52 -15.55
N LEU A 50 -6.45 3.21 -15.00
CA LEU A 50 -6.22 2.07 -14.10
C LEU A 50 -6.62 2.33 -12.65
N ASN A 51 -7.07 3.54 -12.30
CA ASN A 51 -7.30 4.01 -10.93
C ASN A 51 -6.03 4.09 -10.05
N ASN A 52 -4.85 4.13 -10.67
CA ASN A 52 -3.56 4.37 -10.01
C ASN A 52 -3.34 5.89 -9.85
N PHE A 53 -4.16 6.53 -9.01
CA PHE A 53 -4.23 7.99 -8.97
C PHE A 53 -2.98 8.64 -8.36
N THR A 54 -2.33 7.98 -7.41
CA THR A 54 -1.09 8.45 -6.79
C THR A 54 0.06 8.53 -7.79
N GLU A 55 0.21 7.50 -8.62
CA GLU A 55 1.17 7.41 -9.70
C GLU A 55 0.85 8.44 -10.78
N ALA A 56 -0.43 8.64 -11.09
CA ALA A 56 -0.85 9.68 -12.01
C ALA A 56 -0.51 11.10 -11.51
N VAL A 57 -0.65 11.37 -10.21
CA VAL A 57 -0.23 12.66 -9.62
C VAL A 57 1.29 12.82 -9.70
N ALA A 58 2.05 11.76 -9.41
CA ALA A 58 3.52 11.79 -9.50
C ALA A 58 3.98 12.06 -10.94
N ASP A 59 3.41 11.37 -11.92
CA ASP A 59 3.69 11.58 -13.35
C ASP A 59 3.29 12.98 -13.81
N ALA A 60 2.11 13.46 -13.40
CA ALA A 60 1.65 14.80 -13.75
C ALA A 60 2.55 15.89 -13.13
N ASN A 61 3.00 15.73 -11.88
CA ASN A 61 3.98 16.62 -11.27
C ASN A 61 5.31 16.59 -12.03
N LYS A 62 5.76 15.40 -12.46
CA LYS A 62 7.00 15.30 -13.23
C LYS A 62 6.89 15.98 -14.59
N ALA A 63 5.75 15.86 -15.26
CA ALA A 63 5.46 16.58 -16.49
C ALA A 63 5.48 18.11 -16.26
N ILE A 64 4.90 18.61 -15.16
CA ILE A 64 4.92 20.04 -14.79
C ILE A 64 6.34 20.53 -14.49
N GLU A 65 7.16 19.72 -13.81
CA GLU A 65 8.58 20.07 -13.56
C GLU A 65 9.37 20.23 -14.86
N LEU A 66 9.10 19.36 -15.85
CA LEU A 66 9.78 19.37 -17.15
C LEU A 66 9.25 20.47 -18.07
N ASP A 67 7.93 20.69 -18.08
CA ASP A 67 7.26 21.74 -18.84
C ASP A 67 6.15 22.41 -18.00
N PRO A 68 6.47 23.51 -17.30
CA PRO A 68 5.50 24.26 -16.49
C PRO A 68 4.39 24.92 -17.31
N SER A 69 4.54 25.01 -18.63
CA SER A 69 3.58 25.64 -19.54
C SER A 69 2.56 24.66 -20.14
N MET A 70 2.64 23.37 -19.79
CA MET A 70 1.79 22.30 -20.35
C MET A 70 0.42 22.20 -19.65
N PRO A 71 -0.69 22.66 -20.27
CA PRO A 71 -2.00 22.62 -19.61
C PRO A 71 -2.49 21.19 -19.35
N LYS A 72 -2.14 20.25 -20.24
CA LYS A 72 -2.50 18.83 -20.13
C LYS A 72 -1.98 18.21 -18.82
N ALA A 73 -0.78 18.57 -18.36
CA ALA A 73 -0.21 18.04 -17.13
C ALA A 73 -1.00 18.50 -15.90
N TYR A 74 -1.36 19.80 -15.82
CA TYR A 74 -2.24 20.33 -14.78
C TYR A 74 -3.63 19.68 -14.81
N PHE A 75 -4.18 19.42 -16.00
CA PHE A 75 -5.44 18.71 -16.15
C PHE A 75 -5.38 17.28 -15.60
N ARG A 76 -4.31 16.52 -15.90
CA ARG A 76 -4.11 15.17 -15.35
C ARG A 76 -3.95 15.20 -13.83
N LYS A 77 -3.16 16.14 -13.30
CA LYS A 77 -2.99 16.33 -11.86
C LYS A 77 -4.33 16.63 -11.18
N GLY A 78 -5.09 17.59 -11.70
CA GLY A 78 -6.40 17.96 -11.18
C GLY A 78 -7.37 16.78 -11.15
N LEU A 79 -7.47 16.04 -12.26
CA LEU A 79 -8.34 14.87 -12.36
C LEU A 79 -7.95 13.75 -11.38
N ALA A 80 -6.65 13.46 -11.24
CA ALA A 80 -6.16 12.46 -10.29
C ALA A 80 -6.40 12.89 -8.83
N CYS A 81 -6.17 14.16 -8.49
CA CYS A 81 -6.46 14.70 -7.16
C CYS A 81 -7.96 14.67 -6.82
N ILE A 82 -8.86 14.95 -7.78
CA ILE A 82 -10.32 14.80 -7.56
C ILE A 82 -10.65 13.35 -7.19
N LYS A 83 -10.04 12.37 -7.87
CA LYS A 83 -10.25 10.94 -7.59
C LYS A 83 -9.68 10.49 -6.25
N LEU A 84 -8.70 11.23 -5.72
CA LEU A 84 -8.15 11.06 -4.37
C LEU A 84 -8.90 11.89 -3.31
N GLU A 85 -9.98 12.59 -3.70
CA GLU A 85 -10.74 13.50 -2.84
C GLU A 85 -9.89 14.67 -2.28
N GLU A 86 -8.74 14.97 -2.90
CA GLU A 86 -7.90 16.13 -2.59
C GLU A 86 -8.39 17.36 -3.36
N TYR A 87 -9.62 17.83 -3.08
CA TYR A 87 -10.30 18.85 -3.89
C TYR A 87 -9.59 20.21 -3.91
N GLN A 88 -8.98 20.62 -2.80
CA GLN A 88 -8.23 21.89 -2.73
C GLN A 88 -6.98 21.85 -3.63
N THR A 89 -6.23 20.75 -3.62
CA THR A 89 -5.06 20.55 -4.49
C THR A 89 -5.48 20.45 -5.95
N ALA A 90 -6.61 19.78 -6.23
CA ALA A 90 -7.14 19.70 -7.57
C ALA A 90 -7.52 21.09 -8.12
N LYS A 91 -8.25 21.88 -7.34
CA LYS A 91 -8.67 23.24 -7.71
C LYS A 91 -7.48 24.11 -8.10
N THR A 92 -6.45 24.18 -7.25
CA THR A 92 -5.27 25.03 -7.54
C THR A 92 -4.54 24.58 -8.79
N ALA A 93 -4.38 23.27 -9.02
CA ALA A 93 -3.77 22.76 -10.24
C ALA A 93 -4.62 23.12 -11.48
N LEU A 94 -5.94 22.97 -11.40
CA LEU A 94 -6.85 23.27 -12.49
C LEU A 94 -6.93 24.77 -12.80
N GLU A 95 -6.85 25.65 -11.80
CA GLU A 95 -6.80 27.11 -11.99
C GLU A 95 -5.54 27.53 -12.76
N VAL A 96 -4.38 26.95 -12.43
CA VAL A 96 -3.15 27.17 -13.19
C VAL A 96 -3.31 26.67 -14.63
N GLY A 97 -3.83 25.44 -14.81
CA GLY A 97 -4.11 24.89 -16.13
C GLY A 97 -5.09 25.75 -16.95
N ALA A 98 -6.12 26.30 -16.33
CA ALA A 98 -7.10 27.21 -16.96
C ALA A 98 -6.45 28.52 -17.41
N SER A 99 -5.52 29.07 -16.63
CA SER A 99 -4.79 30.28 -17.02
C SER A 99 -3.87 30.06 -18.22
N LEU A 100 -3.33 28.84 -18.39
CA LEU A 100 -2.53 28.45 -19.55
C LEU A 100 -3.38 28.11 -20.79
N ALA A 101 -4.62 27.65 -20.59
CA ALA A 101 -5.56 27.28 -21.66
C ALA A 101 -6.98 27.85 -21.41
N PRO A 102 -7.18 29.18 -21.53
CA PRO A 102 -8.45 29.84 -21.17
C PRO A 102 -9.65 29.45 -22.03
N GLY A 103 -9.42 28.85 -23.20
CA GLY A 103 -10.48 28.35 -24.09
C GLY A 103 -11.02 26.97 -23.72
N ASP A 104 -10.37 26.25 -22.80
CA ASP A 104 -10.76 24.88 -22.44
C ASP A 104 -11.75 24.89 -21.26
N SER A 105 -13.04 24.71 -21.59
CA SER A 105 -14.13 24.70 -20.61
C SER A 105 -14.06 23.54 -19.62
N ARG A 106 -13.26 22.48 -19.91
CA ARG A 106 -13.12 21.33 -19.02
C ARG A 106 -12.51 21.72 -17.68
N PHE A 107 -11.55 22.65 -17.67
CA PHE A 107 -10.97 23.15 -16.41
C PHE A 107 -12.03 23.84 -15.55
N ASN A 108 -12.80 24.75 -16.14
CA ASN A 108 -13.84 25.49 -15.42
C ASN A 108 -14.93 24.56 -14.85
N ASN A 109 -15.28 23.50 -15.57
CA ASN A 109 -16.24 22.50 -15.10
C ASN A 109 -15.70 21.72 -13.89
N LEU A 110 -14.44 21.27 -13.95
CA LEU A 110 -13.79 20.56 -12.84
C LEU A 110 -13.51 21.46 -11.63
N ILE A 111 -13.20 22.73 -11.83
CA ILE A 111 -13.04 23.71 -10.74
C ILE A 111 -14.36 23.88 -9.99
N LYS A 112 -15.49 24.02 -10.72
CA LYS A 112 -16.82 24.07 -10.12
C LYS A 112 -17.17 22.80 -9.34
N GLU A 113 -16.79 21.62 -9.86
CA GLU A 113 -16.96 20.35 -9.15
C GLU A 113 -16.14 20.32 -7.85
N CYS A 114 -14.88 20.79 -7.89
CA CYS A 114 -14.04 20.91 -6.69
C CYS A 114 -14.67 21.87 -5.67
N ASP A 115 -15.13 23.05 -6.10
CA ASP A 115 -15.78 24.03 -5.21
C ASP A 115 -17.02 23.46 -4.53
N GLN A 116 -17.84 22.71 -5.27
CA GLN A 116 -19.01 22.04 -4.70
C GLN A 116 -18.60 21.02 -3.63
N ARG A 117 -17.62 20.15 -3.93
CA ARG A 117 -17.14 19.13 -2.97
C ARG A 117 -16.48 19.73 -1.74
N ILE A 118 -15.76 20.83 -1.90
CA ILE A 118 -15.18 21.59 -0.78
C ILE A 118 -16.29 22.21 0.08
N ALA A 119 -17.35 22.74 -0.52
CA ALA A 119 -18.48 23.28 0.23
C ALA A 119 -19.25 22.19 1.00
N GLU A 120 -19.43 21.01 0.37
CA GLU A 120 -20.02 19.82 0.98
C GLU A 120 -19.20 19.34 2.19
N GLU A 121 -17.87 19.27 2.08
CA GLU A 121 -16.97 18.89 3.18
C GLU A 121 -17.01 19.89 4.35
N ASN A 122 -17.11 21.18 4.05
CA ASN A 122 -17.16 22.24 5.06
C ASN A 122 -18.56 22.45 5.67
N GLY A 123 -19.55 21.62 5.33
CA GLY A 123 -20.91 21.71 5.87
C GLY A 123 -21.68 22.96 5.44
N VAL A 124 -21.22 23.67 4.41
CA VAL A 124 -21.92 24.82 3.83
C VAL A 124 -22.78 24.30 2.70
N LEU A 125 -23.98 23.81 3.00
CA LEU A 125 -25.01 23.64 1.97
C LEU A 125 -25.51 25.03 1.54
N PRO A 126 -25.36 25.45 0.27
CA PRO A 126 -26.31 26.38 -0.30
C PRO A 126 -27.57 25.59 -0.61
N ASN A 127 -28.63 25.88 0.15
CA ASN A 127 -29.98 25.39 -0.09
C ASN A 127 -30.37 25.71 -1.54
N LYS A 128 -30.40 24.70 -2.41
CA LYS A 128 -30.85 24.83 -3.80
C LYS A 128 -32.39 24.77 -3.81
N SER A 129 -33.03 25.88 -3.48
CA SER A 129 -34.42 26.13 -3.87
C SER A 129 -34.42 26.79 -5.25
N PRO A 130 -35.22 26.32 -6.22
CA PRO A 130 -35.30 26.93 -7.53
C PRO A 130 -36.33 28.06 -7.50
N GLU A 131 -35.88 29.30 -7.59
CA GLU A 131 -36.79 30.37 -8.02
C GLU A 131 -36.04 31.48 -8.76
N ALA A 132 -36.48 31.71 -9.98
CA ALA A 132 -36.24 32.90 -10.78
C ALA A 132 -37.64 33.43 -11.14
N PRO A 133 -37.78 34.64 -11.73
CA PRO A 133 -37.05 35.89 -11.52
C PRO A 133 -38.01 37.10 -11.45
N ILE A 134 -37.74 38.16 -10.68
CA ILE A 134 -38.38 39.48 -10.93
C ILE A 134 -37.41 40.66 -10.68
N VAL A 135 -37.23 41.40 -11.78
CA VAL A 135 -36.70 42.73 -12.12
C VAL A 135 -36.59 43.89 -11.07
N VAL A 136 -35.45 44.60 -11.16
CA VAL A 136 -35.22 46.07 -11.33
C VAL A 136 -35.81 47.07 -10.30
N ASP A 137 -34.99 47.82 -9.55
CA ASP A 137 -34.52 49.20 -9.88
C ASP A 137 -33.90 49.97 -8.68
N THR A 138 -32.90 50.78 -9.02
CA THR A 138 -32.28 51.98 -8.42
C THR A 138 -32.82 52.60 -7.12
N THR A 139 -31.94 52.91 -6.14
CA THR A 139 -31.63 54.30 -5.67
C THR A 139 -30.68 54.36 -4.47
N ALA A 140 -29.93 55.46 -4.43
CA ALA A 140 -28.82 55.83 -3.55
C ALA A 140 -29.19 56.10 -2.08
N ALA A 141 -28.21 55.91 -1.17
CA ALA A 141 -27.81 56.92 -0.16
C ALA A 141 -26.58 56.47 0.66
N ILE A 142 -25.59 57.36 0.75
CA ILE A 142 -24.41 57.36 1.65
C ILE A 142 -24.79 58.33 2.82
N PRO A 143 -24.32 58.18 4.09
CA PRO A 143 -23.00 58.68 4.55
C PRO A 143 -22.24 57.67 5.47
N LYS A 144 -20.93 57.44 5.27
CA LYS A 144 -19.76 58.12 5.90
C LYS A 144 -19.69 57.84 7.42
N VAL A 145 -18.64 57.24 7.99
CA VAL A 145 -17.35 57.90 8.35
C VAL A 145 -16.32 56.86 8.89
N ALA A 146 -15.04 57.12 8.55
CA ALA A 146 -13.77 56.80 9.22
C ALA A 146 -13.15 55.38 9.16
N GLU A 147 -12.06 55.29 8.39
CA GLU A 147 -10.87 54.46 8.72
C GLU A 147 -10.17 55.00 9.98
N PRO A 148 -9.30 54.22 10.63
CA PRO A 148 -7.89 54.30 10.23
C PRO A 148 -7.17 52.94 10.14
N ALA A 149 -6.14 52.92 9.29
CA ALA A 149 -5.18 51.84 9.12
C ALA A 149 -4.35 51.58 10.40
N ILE A 150 -4.16 50.30 10.76
CA ILE A 150 -3.01 49.83 11.54
C ILE A 150 -2.58 48.44 11.02
N SER A 151 -1.31 48.38 10.62
CA SER A 151 -0.50 47.20 10.36
C SER A 151 -0.31 46.34 11.61
N ILE A 152 -0.53 45.02 11.53
CA ILE A 152 0.10 44.05 12.46
C ILE A 152 0.59 42.83 11.67
N SER A 153 1.90 42.64 11.80
CA SER A 153 2.72 41.52 11.38
C SER A 153 2.53 40.30 12.31
N ASN A 154 2.91 39.13 11.82
CA ASN A 154 3.39 37.96 12.58
C ASN A 154 2.39 37.17 13.44
N GLN A 155 2.12 35.91 13.08
CA GLN A 155 2.85 34.76 13.63
C GLN A 155 2.26 33.43 13.16
N THR A 156 3.02 32.73 12.30
CA THR A 156 3.01 31.28 12.19
C THR A 156 3.53 30.72 13.51
N THR A 157 2.65 30.21 14.36
CA THR A 157 3.06 29.43 15.53
C THR A 157 3.22 27.97 15.11
N SER A 158 4.48 27.59 14.91
CA SER A 158 4.94 26.22 14.85
C SER A 158 4.65 25.53 16.19
N LEU A 159 3.74 24.56 16.20
CA LEU A 159 3.59 23.65 17.34
C LEU A 159 4.58 22.50 17.18
N SER A 160 5.53 22.50 18.11
CA SER A 160 6.53 21.48 18.36
C SER A 160 5.91 20.11 18.62
N SER A 161 6.55 19.06 18.11
CA SER A 161 6.31 17.66 18.45
C SER A 161 6.57 17.38 19.94
N ALA A 162 5.52 17.50 20.77
CA ALA A 162 5.54 17.04 22.15
C ALA A 162 5.47 15.51 22.17
N LYS A 163 6.35 14.87 22.94
CA LYS A 163 6.34 13.41 23.16
C LYS A 163 4.96 12.99 23.71
N PRO A 164 4.35 11.90 23.24
CA PRO A 164 3.03 11.50 23.69
C PRO A 164 3.06 11.11 25.18
N LYS A 165 2.14 11.70 25.96
CA LYS A 165 1.97 11.49 27.40
C LYS A 165 1.67 10.02 27.77
N TYR A 166 0.97 9.31 26.89
CA TYR A 166 0.66 7.89 27.04
C TYR A 166 1.19 7.10 25.85
N ARG A 167 1.75 5.92 26.14
CA ARG A 167 2.21 4.96 25.13
C ARG A 167 1.01 4.21 24.57
N HIS A 168 1.00 3.96 23.27
CA HIS A 168 0.00 3.13 22.62
C HIS A 168 0.66 1.99 21.82
N GLU A 169 -0.05 0.87 21.71
CA GLU A 169 0.31 -0.27 20.86
C GLU A 169 -0.94 -0.73 20.13
N TYR A 170 -0.79 -1.42 19.00
CA TYR A 170 -1.91 -2.03 18.32
C TYR A 170 -1.54 -3.41 17.77
N TYR A 171 -2.54 -4.26 17.65
CA TYR A 171 -2.45 -5.51 16.92
C TYR A 171 -3.73 -5.71 16.09
N GLN A 172 -3.68 -6.61 15.12
CA GLN A 172 -4.80 -6.79 14.20
C GLN A 172 -5.13 -8.25 13.95
N LYS A 173 -6.41 -8.49 13.66
CA LYS A 173 -7.01 -9.68 13.11
C LYS A 173 -7.51 -9.36 11.68
N PRO A 174 -7.91 -10.35 10.88
CA PRO A 174 -8.45 -10.10 9.54
C PRO A 174 -9.64 -9.12 9.55
N GLU A 175 -10.49 -9.20 10.57
CA GLU A 175 -11.75 -8.42 10.65
C GLU A 175 -11.72 -7.30 11.72
N GLN A 176 -10.70 -7.25 12.58
CA GLN A 176 -10.68 -6.33 13.73
C GLN A 176 -9.26 -5.77 13.96
N VAL A 177 -9.15 -4.53 14.41
CA VAL A 177 -7.91 -3.93 14.92
C VAL A 177 -8.12 -3.60 16.39
N VAL A 178 -7.16 -3.94 17.24
CA VAL A 178 -7.22 -3.63 18.67
C VAL A 178 -6.11 -2.65 19.00
N VAL A 179 -6.49 -1.47 19.47
CA VAL A 179 -5.59 -0.41 19.93
C VAL A 179 -5.59 -0.40 21.46
N THR A 180 -4.41 -0.42 22.05
CA THR A 180 -4.22 -0.39 23.50
C THR A 180 -3.48 0.88 23.90
N ILE A 181 -4.09 1.70 24.75
CA ILE A 181 -3.46 2.90 25.32
C ILE A 181 -3.10 2.61 26.78
N PHE A 182 -1.81 2.71 27.13
CA PHE A 182 -1.31 2.41 28.47
C PHE A 182 -1.45 3.63 29.37
N ALA A 183 -2.58 3.69 30.08
CA ALA A 183 -2.88 4.73 31.05
C ALA A 183 -3.28 4.09 32.39
N LYS A 184 -2.51 4.36 33.45
CA LYS A 184 -2.71 3.75 34.77
C LYS A 184 -3.64 4.61 35.63
N GLY A 185 -4.60 3.98 36.30
CA GLY A 185 -5.43 4.60 37.34
C GLY A 185 -6.53 5.52 36.83
N ILE A 186 -6.91 5.43 35.55
CA ILE A 186 -7.92 6.31 34.95
C ILE A 186 -9.31 5.68 35.07
N PRO A 187 -10.30 6.34 35.70
CA PRO A 187 -11.64 5.81 35.80
C PRO A 187 -12.40 5.96 34.47
N ALA A 188 -13.31 5.04 34.15
CA ALA A 188 -14.06 5.03 32.89
C ALA A 188 -14.85 6.33 32.62
N LYS A 189 -15.29 7.03 33.67
CA LYS A 189 -15.99 8.32 33.59
C LYS A 189 -15.15 9.47 32.99
N ASN A 190 -13.84 9.31 32.94
CA ASN A 190 -12.88 10.32 32.48
C ASN A 190 -12.37 10.04 31.06
N VAL A 191 -12.89 9.00 30.40
CA VAL A 191 -12.49 8.59 29.07
C VAL A 191 -13.68 8.71 28.14
N SER A 192 -13.53 9.47 27.06
CA SER A 192 -14.50 9.46 25.95
C SER A 192 -13.84 8.88 24.71
N VAL A 193 -14.54 7.99 24.03
CA VAL A 193 -14.08 7.36 22.78
C VAL A 193 -15.16 7.56 21.73
N ASP A 194 -14.82 8.31 20.69
CA ASP A 194 -15.69 8.54 19.55
C ASP A 194 -15.13 7.81 18.31
N PHE A 195 -16.01 7.08 17.64
CA PHE A 195 -15.69 6.30 16.44
C PHE A 195 -16.23 7.01 15.20
N GLY A 196 -15.33 7.53 14.36
CA GLY A 196 -15.65 7.97 13.01
C GLY A 196 -15.48 6.84 11.99
N GLU A 197 -15.85 7.08 10.73
CA GLU A 197 -15.70 6.07 9.66
C GLU A 197 -14.23 5.73 9.37
N GLN A 198 -13.31 6.67 9.61
CA GLN A 198 -11.86 6.49 9.40
C GLN A 198 -11.00 7.22 10.46
N ILE A 199 -11.62 7.69 11.54
CA ILE A 199 -10.93 8.43 12.61
C ILE A 199 -11.32 7.80 13.94
N LEU A 200 -10.33 7.55 14.79
CA LEU A 200 -10.55 7.21 16.18
C LEU A 200 -10.23 8.44 17.02
N SER A 201 -11.15 8.90 17.86
CA SER A 201 -10.90 9.99 18.80
C SER A 201 -11.01 9.48 20.22
N VAL A 202 -9.91 9.52 20.96
CA VAL A 202 -9.87 9.18 22.38
C VAL A 202 -9.47 10.41 23.16
N THR A 203 -10.33 10.82 24.09
CA THR A 203 -10.03 11.90 25.03
C THR A 203 -9.98 11.36 26.44
N ILE A 204 -8.93 11.73 27.16
CA ILE A 204 -8.70 11.36 28.55
C ILE A 204 -8.60 12.65 29.35
N ASP A 205 -9.58 12.89 30.21
CA ASP A 205 -9.66 14.08 31.06
C ASP A 205 -9.39 13.71 32.52
N VAL A 206 -8.19 14.01 33.01
CA VAL A 206 -7.81 13.76 34.41
C VAL A 206 -7.91 15.08 35.17
N PRO A 207 -8.75 15.18 36.22
CA PRO A 207 -8.86 16.38 37.03
C PRO A 207 -7.49 16.82 37.56
N GLY A 208 -6.99 17.96 37.06
CA GLY A 208 -5.71 18.54 37.47
C GLY A 208 -4.56 18.37 36.48
N GLU A 209 -4.76 17.72 35.32
CA GLU A 209 -3.75 17.63 34.25
C GLU A 209 -4.32 18.04 32.89
N ASP A 210 -3.43 18.32 31.93
CA ASP A 210 -3.83 18.60 30.55
C ASP A 210 -4.57 17.41 29.92
N THR A 211 -5.72 17.70 29.31
CA THR A 211 -6.56 16.75 28.58
C THR A 211 -5.73 16.12 27.46
N TYR A 212 -5.64 14.78 27.48
CA TYR A 212 -4.94 14.04 26.45
C TYR A 212 -5.90 13.67 25.33
N THR A 213 -5.57 14.06 24.10
CA THR A 213 -6.34 13.75 22.90
C THR A 213 -5.49 12.89 21.96
N PHE A 214 -6.01 11.71 21.64
CA PHE A 214 -5.43 10.80 20.67
C PHE A 214 -6.39 10.63 19.50
N GLN A 215 -6.03 11.24 18.36
CA GLN A 215 -6.88 11.32 17.17
C GLN A 215 -6.15 10.83 15.91
N PRO A 216 -5.78 9.54 15.82
CA PRO A 216 -5.20 9.01 14.60
C PRO A 216 -6.23 8.95 13.46
N ARG A 217 -5.77 9.29 12.25
CA ARG A 217 -6.47 8.91 11.01
C ARG A 217 -6.13 7.45 10.71
N LEU A 218 -7.12 6.57 10.76
CA LEU A 218 -6.92 5.14 10.61
C LEU A 218 -6.55 4.76 9.17
N PHE A 219 -5.77 3.70 9.02
CA PHE A 219 -5.34 3.20 7.71
C PHE A 219 -6.51 2.83 6.79
N GLY A 220 -7.55 2.20 7.34
CA GLY A 220 -8.74 1.78 6.59
C GLY A 220 -10.03 2.21 7.26
N LYS A 221 -11.13 2.11 6.51
CA LYS A 221 -12.47 2.37 7.03
C LYS A 221 -12.85 1.36 8.11
N ILE A 222 -13.54 1.83 9.14
CA ILE A 222 -14.07 1.01 10.24
C ILE A 222 -15.59 1.08 10.25
N ILE A 223 -16.23 0.11 10.91
CA ILE A 223 -17.68 0.08 11.12
C ILE A 223 -17.95 0.55 12.56
N PRO A 224 -18.36 1.83 12.78
CA PRO A 224 -18.54 2.38 14.12
C PRO A 224 -19.50 1.56 14.99
N ALA A 225 -20.55 0.99 14.39
CA ALA A 225 -21.55 0.17 15.08
C ALA A 225 -20.99 -1.11 15.73
N ASN A 226 -19.88 -1.64 15.22
CA ASN A 226 -19.24 -2.86 15.72
C ASN A 226 -17.96 -2.57 16.53
N CYS A 227 -17.65 -1.30 16.75
CA CYS A 227 -16.52 -0.90 17.58
C CYS A 227 -16.91 -0.92 19.07
N ARG A 228 -15.97 -1.32 19.92
CA ARG A 228 -16.16 -1.36 21.37
C ARG A 228 -14.90 -0.90 22.07
N TYR A 229 -15.02 -0.38 23.27
CA TYR A 229 -13.87 -0.06 24.12
C TYR A 229 -14.10 -0.57 25.55
N GLU A 230 -13.01 -0.88 26.23
CA GLU A 230 -12.99 -1.30 27.63
C GLU A 230 -11.90 -0.52 28.37
N VAL A 231 -12.29 0.13 29.46
CA VAL A 231 -11.37 0.90 30.31
C VAL A 231 -10.97 0.04 31.50
N LEU A 232 -9.71 -0.43 31.50
CA LEU A 232 -9.12 -1.14 32.62
C LEU A 232 -8.28 -0.20 33.49
N SER A 233 -7.90 -0.66 34.68
CA SER A 233 -7.09 0.12 35.63
C SER A 233 -5.66 0.39 35.15
N THR A 234 -5.15 -0.38 34.18
CA THR A 234 -3.78 -0.26 33.67
C THR A 234 -3.69 0.19 32.21
N LYS A 235 -4.80 0.08 31.46
CA LYS A 235 -4.87 0.32 30.03
C LYS A 235 -6.30 0.53 29.56
N ILE A 236 -6.44 1.15 28.40
CA ILE A 236 -7.70 1.27 27.66
C ILE A 236 -7.56 0.41 26.41
N GLU A 237 -8.46 -0.56 26.23
CA GLU A 237 -8.50 -1.42 25.05
C GLU A 237 -9.63 -0.98 24.13
N ILE A 238 -9.31 -0.75 22.86
CA ILE A 238 -10.25 -0.25 21.86
C ILE A 238 -10.24 -1.25 20.71
N CYS A 239 -11.37 -1.90 20.49
CA CYS A 239 -11.57 -2.84 19.40
C CYS A 239 -12.32 -2.15 18.26
N LEU A 240 -11.62 -1.94 17.16
CA LEU A 240 -12.13 -1.38 15.92
C LEU A 240 -12.51 -2.54 14.97
N ALA A 241 -13.73 -2.51 14.43
CA ALA A 241 -14.15 -3.45 13.40
C ALA A 241 -13.77 -2.90 12.02
N LYS A 242 -12.99 -3.65 11.24
CA LYS A 242 -12.59 -3.23 9.89
C LYS A 242 -13.81 -3.33 8.95
N ALA A 243 -13.98 -2.35 8.07
CA ALA A 243 -14.98 -2.43 7.01
C ALA A 243 -14.54 -3.39 5.88
N GLU A 244 -13.24 -3.44 5.63
CA GLU A 244 -12.63 -4.32 4.63
C GLU A 244 -11.63 -5.26 5.31
N ALA A 245 -11.59 -6.53 4.88
CA ALA A 245 -10.65 -7.53 5.38
C ALA A 245 -9.23 -7.33 4.82
N VAL A 246 -8.71 -6.10 4.93
CA VAL A 246 -7.37 -5.71 4.47
C VAL A 246 -6.40 -5.73 5.65
N HIS A 247 -5.18 -6.20 5.40
CA HIS A 247 -4.10 -6.12 6.37
C HIS A 247 -3.56 -4.68 6.45
N TRP A 248 -3.57 -4.08 7.63
CA TRP A 248 -3.13 -2.70 7.84
C TRP A 248 -1.62 -2.68 8.09
N VAL A 249 -0.86 -2.05 7.19
CA VAL A 249 0.62 -1.96 7.32
C VAL A 249 1.02 -1.05 8.49
N SER A 250 0.18 -0.05 8.79
CA SER A 250 0.29 0.85 9.94
C SER A 250 -1.10 1.06 10.57
N LEU A 251 -1.18 1.46 11.83
CA LEU A 251 -2.45 1.90 12.45
C LEU A 251 -2.91 3.22 11.82
N GLU A 252 -1.96 4.12 11.58
CA GLU A 252 -2.19 5.44 11.03
C GLU A 252 -2.04 5.42 9.51
N TYR A 253 -2.88 6.20 8.85
CA TYR A 253 -2.72 6.51 7.44
C TYR A 253 -1.49 7.42 7.28
N SER A 254 -0.35 6.82 6.92
CA SER A 254 0.85 7.54 6.51
C SER A 254 0.92 7.57 4.99
N ARG A 255 1.07 8.76 4.40
CA ARG A 255 1.23 8.98 2.95
C ARG A 255 2.42 8.20 2.35
N ASP A 256 3.32 7.70 3.19
CA ASP A 256 4.53 6.95 2.81
C ASP A 256 4.36 5.41 2.78
N ASN A 257 3.28 4.84 3.34
CA ASN A 257 3.07 3.37 3.38
C ASN A 257 2.02 2.92 2.36
N VAL A 258 2.32 3.10 1.08
CA VAL A 258 1.52 2.57 -0.03
C VAL A 258 2.07 1.20 -0.42
N ALA A 259 1.73 0.17 0.37
CA ALA A 259 1.92 -1.22 -0.02
C ALA A 259 0.65 -2.00 0.32
N LEU A 260 -0.29 -2.02 -0.63
CA LEU A 260 -1.47 -2.87 -0.55
C LEU A 260 -1.09 -4.31 -0.91
N GLN A 261 -0.80 -5.15 0.09
CA GLN A 261 -0.93 -6.60 -0.09
C GLN A 261 -2.41 -6.98 0.07
N ARG A 262 -3.15 -6.91 -1.03
CA ARG A 262 -4.47 -7.56 -1.12
C ARG A 262 -4.25 -9.07 -1.10
N ILE A 263 -4.68 -9.73 -0.03
CA ILE A 263 -4.88 -11.17 -0.04
C ILE A 263 -6.13 -11.41 -0.90
N ASN A 264 -5.94 -12.07 -2.05
CA ASN A 264 -7.04 -12.61 -2.86
C ASN A 264 -7.74 -13.71 -2.05
N VAL A 265 -8.80 -13.36 -1.33
CA VAL A 265 -9.76 -14.34 -0.81
C VAL A 265 -10.83 -14.49 -1.88
N SER A 266 -10.74 -15.56 -2.67
CA SER A 266 -11.88 -16.02 -3.48
C SER A 266 -13.05 -16.32 -2.56
N SER A 267 -14.15 -15.61 -2.77
CA SER A 267 -15.44 -15.86 -2.11
C SER A 267 -15.96 -17.25 -2.47
N GLY A 268 -15.74 -18.20 -1.56
CA GLY A 268 -16.50 -19.45 -1.48
C GLY A 268 -17.11 -19.55 -0.09
N SER A 269 -18.42 -19.33 0.00
CA SER A 269 -19.20 -19.53 1.23
C SER A 269 -19.03 -20.95 1.76
N GLN A 270 -18.28 -21.14 2.86
CA GLN A 270 -18.49 -22.26 3.80
C GLN A 270 -18.05 -21.87 5.22
N ARG A 271 -18.98 -22.01 6.18
CA ARG A 271 -18.69 -22.05 7.62
C ARG A 271 -17.60 -23.10 7.89
N PRO A 272 -16.69 -22.89 8.86
CA PRO A 272 -15.78 -23.95 9.29
C PRO A 272 -16.59 -25.06 9.95
N THR A 273 -16.86 -26.13 9.21
CA THR A 273 -17.37 -27.39 9.75
C THR A 273 -16.18 -28.29 9.99
N TYR A 274 -15.98 -28.65 11.26
CA TYR A 274 -14.99 -29.60 11.74
C TYR A 274 -15.13 -30.92 10.97
N PRO A 275 -14.04 -31.56 10.50
CA PRO A 275 -14.17 -32.74 9.64
C PRO A 275 -14.66 -33.93 10.48
N SER A 276 -15.97 -34.18 10.41
CA SER A 276 -16.55 -35.45 10.82
C SER A 276 -16.21 -36.50 9.77
N SER A 277 -15.68 -37.62 10.23
CA SER A 277 -15.30 -38.79 9.45
C SER A 277 -16.39 -39.25 8.46
N ARG A 278 -16.11 -39.15 7.15
CA ARG A 278 -16.38 -40.16 6.09
C ARG A 278 -16.47 -39.51 4.70
N ALA A 279 -15.38 -39.59 3.96
CA ALA A 279 -15.40 -39.78 2.50
C ALA A 279 -14.01 -40.26 2.07
N THR A 280 -13.91 -41.50 1.62
CA THR A 280 -12.68 -42.14 1.17
C THR A 280 -12.28 -41.52 -0.17
N LYS A 281 -11.18 -40.75 -0.18
CA LYS A 281 -10.56 -40.20 -1.40
C LYS A 281 -9.43 -41.14 -1.81
N ASP A 282 -9.46 -41.66 -3.04
CA ASP A 282 -8.43 -42.57 -3.56
C ASP A 282 -7.10 -41.82 -3.78
N TRP A 283 -6.19 -41.97 -2.80
CA TRP A 283 -4.87 -41.34 -2.79
C TRP A 283 -3.92 -41.91 -3.85
N ASP A 284 -4.10 -43.17 -4.25
CA ASP A 284 -3.24 -43.85 -5.24
C ASP A 284 -3.25 -43.16 -6.62
N LYS A 285 -4.39 -42.58 -7.00
CA LYS A 285 -4.54 -41.91 -8.31
C LYS A 285 -3.87 -40.53 -8.32
N LEU A 286 -3.82 -39.89 -7.16
CA LEU A 286 -3.23 -38.56 -6.96
C LEU A 286 -1.70 -38.66 -6.87
N GLU A 287 -1.19 -39.71 -6.23
CA GLU A 287 0.24 -40.05 -6.20
C GLU A 287 0.75 -40.41 -7.61
N ALA A 288 -0.01 -41.19 -8.39
CA ALA A 288 0.35 -41.53 -9.76
C ALA A 288 0.40 -40.32 -10.70
N GLN A 289 -0.44 -39.31 -10.47
CA GLN A 289 -0.47 -38.08 -11.27
C GLN A 289 0.69 -37.14 -10.90
N MET A 290 0.98 -36.95 -9.61
CA MET A 290 2.18 -36.21 -9.16
C MET A 290 3.47 -36.86 -9.64
N LYS A 291 3.58 -38.19 -9.57
CA LYS A 291 4.77 -38.93 -10.02
C LYS A 291 5.01 -38.84 -11.52
N LYS A 292 3.96 -38.56 -12.31
CA LYS A 292 4.05 -38.35 -13.76
C LYS A 292 4.49 -36.92 -14.08
N GLU A 293 3.96 -35.92 -13.40
CA GLU A 293 4.41 -34.52 -13.54
C GLU A 293 5.85 -34.29 -13.05
N GLU A 294 6.26 -34.95 -11.96
CA GLU A 294 7.62 -34.83 -11.40
C GLU A 294 8.71 -35.51 -12.25
N LYS A 295 8.31 -36.27 -13.29
CA LYS A 295 9.21 -36.96 -14.21
C LYS A 295 9.47 -36.15 -15.50
N ASP A 296 8.58 -35.22 -15.84
CA ASP A 296 8.69 -34.39 -17.04
C ASP A 296 9.36 -33.02 -16.78
N GLU A 297 9.48 -32.58 -15.52
CA GLU A 297 10.32 -31.43 -15.18
C GLU A 297 11.80 -31.84 -15.12
N LYS A 298 12.53 -31.56 -16.20
CA LYS A 298 14.00 -31.51 -16.21
C LYS A 298 14.48 -30.36 -15.30
N LEU A 299 14.60 -30.65 -14.01
CA LEU A 299 15.34 -29.81 -13.07
C LEU A 299 16.81 -29.87 -13.46
N ASP A 300 17.40 -28.72 -13.82
CA ASP A 300 18.81 -28.61 -14.20
C ASP A 300 19.56 -27.87 -13.07
N GLY A 301 20.73 -28.39 -12.66
CA GLY A 301 21.56 -27.87 -11.56
C GLY A 301 21.56 -28.69 -10.25
N ASP A 302 21.84 -28.05 -9.12
CA ASP A 302 22.06 -28.69 -7.81
C ASP A 302 20.87 -29.52 -7.30
N ALA A 303 19.65 -29.17 -7.71
CA ALA A 303 18.43 -29.92 -7.39
C ALA A 303 18.41 -31.30 -8.06
N ALA A 304 18.97 -31.43 -9.26
CA ALA A 304 19.09 -32.69 -9.98
C ALA A 304 20.11 -33.62 -9.31
N LEU A 305 21.24 -33.06 -8.87
CA LEU A 305 22.27 -33.77 -8.10
C LEU A 305 21.72 -34.25 -6.76
N ASN A 306 21.00 -33.40 -6.03
CA ASN A 306 20.38 -33.78 -4.77
C ASN A 306 19.31 -34.87 -4.94
N LYS A 307 18.54 -34.84 -6.03
CA LYS A 307 17.59 -35.91 -6.39
C LYS A 307 18.34 -37.22 -6.73
N PHE A 308 19.41 -37.13 -7.50
CA PHE A 308 20.27 -38.26 -7.84
C PHE A 308 20.90 -38.92 -6.59
N PHE A 309 21.40 -38.14 -5.63
CA PHE A 309 21.91 -38.68 -4.37
C PHE A 309 20.83 -39.31 -3.50
N ARG A 310 19.62 -38.75 -3.49
CA ARG A 310 18.45 -39.35 -2.80
C ARG A 310 18.08 -40.70 -3.39
N ASP A 311 18.08 -40.80 -4.70
CA ASP A 311 17.73 -42.04 -5.40
C ASP A 311 18.79 -43.12 -5.14
N ILE A 312 20.09 -42.77 -5.22
CA ILE A 312 21.17 -43.70 -4.85
C ILE A 312 21.04 -44.16 -3.39
N TYR A 313 20.78 -43.24 -2.45
CA TYR A 313 20.66 -43.61 -1.03
C TYR A 313 19.45 -44.53 -0.76
N LYS A 314 18.35 -44.34 -1.49
CA LYS A 314 17.13 -45.13 -1.36
C LYS A 314 17.31 -46.55 -1.87
N ASP A 315 18.02 -46.73 -2.98
CA ASP A 315 18.25 -48.02 -3.62
C ASP A 315 19.53 -48.73 -3.14
N ALA A 316 20.33 -48.07 -2.29
CA ALA A 316 21.59 -48.55 -1.75
C ALA A 316 21.45 -49.59 -0.62
N ASP A 317 22.33 -50.59 -0.64
CA ASP A 317 22.57 -51.52 0.46
C ASP A 317 23.03 -50.79 1.73
N GLU A 318 22.83 -51.40 2.90
CA GLU A 318 23.11 -50.73 4.17
C GLU A 318 24.59 -50.34 4.33
N ASP A 319 25.51 -51.14 3.80
CA ASP A 319 26.94 -50.84 3.78
C ASP A 319 27.27 -49.63 2.89
N THR A 320 26.61 -49.51 1.72
CA THR A 320 26.77 -48.35 0.85
C THR A 320 26.22 -47.07 1.49
N ARG A 321 25.08 -47.15 2.21
CA ARG A 321 24.54 -46.01 2.98
C ARG A 321 25.47 -45.59 4.11
N ARG A 322 26.06 -46.56 4.82
CA ARG A 322 27.05 -46.29 5.87
C ARG A 322 28.31 -45.62 5.30
N ALA A 323 28.77 -46.06 4.14
CA ALA A 323 29.91 -45.46 3.45
C ALA A 323 29.64 -44.00 3.06
N MET A 324 28.48 -43.76 2.46
CA MET A 324 28.04 -42.43 2.03
C MET A 324 27.92 -41.46 3.21
N MET A 325 27.27 -41.90 4.29
CA MET A 325 27.10 -41.05 5.47
C MET A 325 28.45 -40.75 6.14
N LYS A 326 29.31 -41.75 6.28
CA LYS A 326 30.63 -41.58 6.91
C LYS A 326 31.52 -40.65 6.09
N SER A 327 31.61 -40.86 4.77
CA SER A 327 32.43 -40.00 3.91
C SER A 327 31.90 -38.57 3.86
N PHE A 328 30.57 -38.40 3.83
CA PHE A 328 29.94 -37.07 3.81
C PHE A 328 30.23 -36.30 5.10
N VAL A 329 30.09 -36.95 6.26
CA VAL A 329 30.36 -36.33 7.56
C VAL A 329 31.86 -36.03 7.75
N GLU A 330 32.75 -36.95 7.39
CA GLU A 330 34.19 -36.76 7.55
C GLU A 330 34.79 -35.72 6.58
N SER A 331 34.19 -35.57 5.39
CA SER A 331 34.64 -34.62 4.36
C SER A 331 33.93 -33.26 4.43
N ASN A 332 33.11 -32.99 5.46
CA ASN A 332 32.27 -31.79 5.57
C ASN A 332 31.37 -31.57 4.34
N GLY A 333 30.87 -32.65 3.76
CA GLY A 333 29.92 -32.61 2.64
C GLY A 333 30.53 -32.39 1.25
N THR A 334 31.86 -32.55 1.11
CA THR A 334 32.55 -32.33 -0.17
C THR A 334 32.82 -33.62 -0.95
N VAL A 335 32.88 -34.78 -0.27
CA VAL A 335 33.21 -36.08 -0.89
C VAL A 335 32.19 -37.15 -0.50
N LEU A 336 31.63 -37.82 -1.50
CA LEU A 336 30.71 -38.93 -1.34
C LEU A 336 31.32 -40.21 -1.91
N SER A 337 31.55 -41.21 -1.06
CA SER A 337 32.03 -42.54 -1.47
C SER A 337 30.98 -43.60 -1.16
N THR A 338 30.78 -44.52 -2.08
CA THR A 338 29.82 -45.63 -1.94
C THR A 338 30.47 -46.92 -1.47
N ASN A 339 31.81 -47.01 -1.37
CA ASN A 339 32.53 -48.25 -1.05
C ASN A 339 32.93 -48.33 0.44
N TRP A 340 32.19 -49.11 1.23
CA TRP A 340 32.45 -49.29 2.67
C TRP A 340 33.83 -49.88 2.99
N LYS A 341 34.40 -50.73 2.11
CA LYS A 341 35.72 -51.34 2.36
C LYS A 341 36.85 -50.31 2.36
N GLU A 342 36.67 -49.18 1.68
CA GLU A 342 37.68 -48.13 1.58
C GLU A 342 37.52 -47.10 2.70
N VAL A 343 36.29 -46.64 2.96
CA VAL A 343 36.01 -45.58 3.95
C VAL A 343 35.78 -46.12 5.36
N GLY A 344 35.54 -47.43 5.51
CA GLY A 344 35.34 -48.05 6.82
C GLY A 344 36.59 -47.94 7.71
N ALA A 345 37.77 -48.12 7.14
CA ALA A 345 39.05 -48.14 7.86
C ALA A 345 39.87 -46.84 7.75
N LYS A 346 39.61 -45.99 6.74
CA LYS A 346 40.38 -44.75 6.48
C LYS A 346 39.51 -43.52 6.70
N LYS A 347 40.12 -42.43 7.16
CA LYS A 347 39.47 -41.12 7.27
C LYS A 347 39.39 -40.48 5.89
N VAL A 348 38.22 -39.97 5.50
CA VAL A 348 38.03 -39.28 4.21
C VAL A 348 38.32 -37.80 4.40
N GLU A 349 39.38 -37.30 3.77
CA GLU A 349 39.70 -35.87 3.76
C GLU A 349 38.83 -35.12 2.74
N GLY A 350 38.34 -33.94 3.12
CA GLY A 350 37.54 -33.10 2.22
C GLY A 350 38.42 -32.38 1.19
N SER A 351 38.00 -32.42 -0.08
CA SER A 351 38.58 -31.60 -1.15
C SER A 351 37.58 -30.50 -1.50
N PRO A 352 37.81 -29.25 -1.07
CA PRO A 352 36.91 -28.15 -1.40
C PRO A 352 36.93 -27.85 -2.90
N PRO A 353 35.81 -27.37 -3.48
CA PRO A 353 35.76 -26.89 -4.87
C PRO A 353 36.76 -25.77 -5.13
N ASP A 354 37.22 -25.66 -6.39
CA ASP A 354 38.28 -24.72 -6.79
C ASP A 354 37.92 -23.27 -6.40
N GLY A 355 38.76 -22.65 -5.57
CA GLY A 355 38.55 -21.30 -5.02
C GLY A 355 38.01 -21.22 -3.58
N MET A 356 37.76 -22.34 -2.88
CA MET A 356 37.30 -22.36 -1.48
C MET A 356 38.36 -22.96 -0.52
N GLU A 357 38.67 -22.28 0.59
CA GLU A 357 39.58 -22.80 1.63
C GLU A 357 38.81 -23.39 2.82
N MET A 358 39.17 -24.61 3.24
CA MET A 358 38.57 -25.26 4.41
C MET A 358 39.10 -24.62 5.71
N LYS A 359 38.25 -23.87 6.42
CA LYS A 359 38.55 -23.40 7.79
C LYS A 359 38.20 -24.46 8.82
N LYS A 360 39.18 -24.89 9.61
CA LYS A 360 38.97 -25.69 10.82
C LYS A 360 38.61 -24.75 11.97
N TRP A 361 37.46 -24.96 12.59
CA TRP A 361 37.05 -24.25 13.79
C TRP A 361 37.26 -25.18 14.97
N GLU A 362 38.20 -24.85 15.86
CA GLU A 362 38.34 -25.49 17.17
C GLU A 362 37.32 -24.85 18.12
N TYR A 363 36.56 -25.67 18.85
CA TYR A 363 35.52 -25.24 19.78
C TYR A 363 36.03 -25.22 21.22
#